data_AF-A0A1Z9L5U1-F1
#
_entry.id   AF-A0A1Z9L5U1-F1
#
_cell.length_a   1.000
_cell.length_b   1.000
_cell.length_c   1.000
_cell.angle_alpha   90.00
_cell.angle_beta   90.00
_cell.angle_gamma   90.00
#
_symmetry.space_group_name_H-M   'P 1'
#
loop_
_entity.id
_entity.type
_entity.pdbx_description
1 polymer ?
#
loop_
_entity_poly.entity_id
_entity_poly.type
_entity_poly.pdbx_seq_one_letter_code
_entity_poly.pdbx_strand_id
1 'polypeptide(L)'
;MISNQNDTAQIIISTDSIKINVISLINNNDYSIKEIKAKEPLPFSIYYKLIFSIISILILLLIIVWMFSKRKIDNQLKNNFNKNIHPYVIAKNKIQLLKLKKPKSQKEAGTFYSDLSFIVKEFIENQFFIKTIEMTTNEIKKNKNMIGFNKNEINEIIKVLERADLTKFAKVFPLENQLKSDLNVIQDFLDNQKIDL
;
A
#
# COMPACT_ATOMS: atom_id res chain seq x y z
N MET A 1 -39.67 107.36 19.56
CA MET A 1 -40.25 106.50 20.62
C MET A 1 -40.94 105.32 19.95
N ILE A 2 -40.48 104.11 20.31
CA ILE A 2 -41.22 102.82 20.39
C ILE A 2 -41.65 102.22 19.02
N SER A 3 -40.87 101.27 18.46
CA SER A 3 -41.00 99.78 18.56
C SER A 3 -41.99 99.23 17.49
N ASN A 4 -41.83 98.10 16.77
CA ASN A 4 -41.02 96.90 16.91
C ASN A 4 -41.12 96.02 15.63
N GLN A 5 -40.12 95.14 15.48
CA GLN A 5 -40.19 93.73 15.01
C GLN A 5 -40.35 93.30 13.53
N ASN A 6 -39.32 92.56 13.13
CA ASN A 6 -39.15 91.52 12.10
C ASN A 6 -40.40 90.89 11.47
N ASP A 7 -40.37 90.67 10.15
CA ASP A 7 -40.80 89.40 9.55
C ASP A 7 -40.30 89.21 8.11
N THR A 8 -39.47 88.19 7.89
CA THR A 8 -39.10 87.67 6.57
C THR A 8 -40.26 86.87 6.01
N ALA A 9 -41.10 87.50 5.17
CA ALA A 9 -42.20 86.80 4.52
C ALA A 9 -41.68 85.81 3.46
N GLN A 10 -41.87 84.51 3.69
CA GLN A 10 -41.69 83.48 2.65
C GLN A 10 -42.87 83.53 1.69
N ILE A 11 -42.60 83.86 0.42
CA ILE A 11 -43.63 83.92 -0.62
C ILE A 11 -43.75 82.52 -1.25
N ILE A 12 -44.84 81.81 -0.95
CA ILE A 12 -45.19 80.54 -1.61
C ILE A 12 -46.11 80.86 -2.78
N ILE A 13 -45.64 80.61 -4.00
CA ILE A 13 -46.41 80.83 -5.22
C ILE A 13 -46.94 79.48 -5.69
N SER A 14 -48.26 79.32 -5.65
CA SER A 14 -48.96 78.15 -6.19
C SER A 14 -49.47 78.48 -7.59
N THR A 15 -49.22 77.61 -8.56
CA THR A 15 -49.76 77.74 -9.93
C THR A 15 -50.98 76.86 -10.11
N ASP A 16 -51.80 77.16 -11.10
CA ASP A 16 -52.88 76.26 -11.50
C ASP A 16 -52.34 74.91 -11.97
N SER A 17 -53.08 73.84 -11.66
CA SER A 17 -52.72 72.48 -12.03
C SER A 17 -53.15 72.17 -13.46
N ILE A 18 -52.25 71.57 -14.25
CA ILE A 18 -52.54 71.11 -15.61
C ILE A 18 -52.87 69.62 -15.57
N LYS A 19 -54.04 69.26 -16.10
CA LYS A 19 -54.41 67.85 -16.30
C LYS A 19 -53.69 67.29 -17.51
N ILE A 20 -52.77 66.35 -17.28
CA ILE A 20 -52.09 65.60 -18.33
C ILE A 20 -52.84 64.28 -18.52
N ASN A 21 -53.26 63.99 -19.75
CA ASN A 21 -53.88 62.72 -20.10
C ASN A 21 -52.83 61.80 -20.73
N VAL A 22 -52.49 60.70 -20.07
CA VAL A 22 -51.50 59.74 -20.55
C VAL A 22 -52.20 58.65 -21.34
N ILE A 23 -51.96 58.58 -22.65
CA ILE A 23 -52.49 57.54 -23.52
C ILE A 23 -51.47 56.40 -23.59
N SER A 24 -51.85 55.20 -23.14
CA SER A 24 -51.00 54.01 -23.28
C SER A 24 -51.17 53.39 -24.67
N LEU A 25 -50.06 53.01 -25.32
CA LEU A 25 -50.02 52.39 -26.65
C LEU A 25 -49.99 50.85 -26.60
N ILE A 26 -50.26 50.25 -25.43
CA ILE A 26 -50.11 48.80 -25.24
C ILE A 26 -51.32 48.09 -25.87
N ASN A 27 -51.08 47.32 -26.92
CA ASN A 27 -52.08 46.45 -27.54
C ASN A 27 -52.35 45.25 -26.61
N ASN A 28 -53.56 45.15 -26.08
CA ASN A 28 -53.91 44.26 -24.97
C ASN A 28 -54.03 42.76 -25.33
N ASN A 29 -53.56 42.33 -26.51
CA ASN A 29 -53.93 41.02 -27.04
C ASN A 29 -52.89 39.90 -26.95
N ASP A 30 -51.71 40.10 -26.35
CA ASP A 30 -50.70 39.02 -26.23
C ASP A 30 -50.06 38.91 -24.85
N TYR A 31 -50.84 39.05 -23.78
CA TYR A 31 -50.40 38.73 -22.42
C TYR A 31 -51.06 37.46 -21.91
N SER A 32 -50.73 36.31 -22.52
CA SER A 32 -50.81 35.06 -21.77
C SER A 32 -49.63 35.05 -20.79
N ILE A 33 -49.83 35.67 -19.62
CA ILE A 33 -48.91 35.54 -18.49
C ILE A 33 -48.90 34.05 -18.14
N LYS A 34 -47.88 33.31 -18.61
CA LYS A 34 -47.69 31.92 -18.22
C LYS A 34 -47.43 31.89 -16.73
N GLU A 35 -48.32 31.22 -16.00
CA GLU A 35 -48.15 30.97 -14.57
C GLU A 35 -46.78 30.35 -14.29
N ILE A 36 -46.14 30.80 -13.21
CA ILE A 36 -44.90 30.19 -12.71
C ILE A 36 -45.27 28.79 -12.22
N LYS A 37 -44.86 27.75 -12.96
CA LYS A 37 -45.11 26.36 -12.57
C LYS A 37 -44.57 26.12 -11.16
N ALA A 38 -45.45 25.72 -10.24
CA ALA A 38 -45.04 25.31 -8.90
C ALA A 38 -44.07 24.12 -9.01
N LYS A 39 -43.04 24.12 -8.15
CA LYS A 39 -42.06 23.04 -8.08
C LYS A 39 -42.78 21.79 -7.59
N GLU A 40 -43.05 20.84 -8.49
CA GLU A 40 -43.70 19.59 -8.10
C GLU A 40 -42.84 18.87 -7.05
N PRO A 41 -43.43 18.43 -5.92
CA PRO A 41 -42.68 17.68 -4.92
C PRO A 41 -42.16 16.40 -5.57
N LEU A 42 -40.84 16.22 -5.53
CA LEU A 42 -40.20 15.00 -6.01
C LEU A 42 -40.90 13.79 -5.36
N PRO A 43 -41.28 12.76 -6.14
CA PRO A 43 -42.01 11.62 -5.60
C PRO A 43 -41.19 10.95 -4.48
N PHE A 44 -41.86 10.58 -3.39
CA PHE A 44 -41.26 9.99 -2.19
C PHE A 44 -40.32 8.80 -2.49
N SER A 45 -40.56 8.08 -3.60
CA SER A 45 -39.75 6.97 -4.11
C SER A 45 -38.28 7.33 -4.38
N ILE A 46 -38.00 8.57 -4.82
CA ILE A 46 -36.63 9.02 -5.14
C ILE A 46 -35.77 9.12 -3.88
N TYR A 47 -36.34 9.52 -2.75
CA TYR A 47 -35.61 9.66 -1.49
C TYR A 47 -35.10 8.31 -0.97
N TYR A 48 -35.93 7.27 -1.00
CA TYR A 48 -35.51 5.92 -0.59
C TYR A 48 -34.42 5.37 -1.51
N LYS A 49 -34.55 5.56 -2.83
CA LYS A 49 -33.54 5.13 -3.80
C LYS A 49 -32.20 5.84 -3.60
N LEU A 50 -32.23 7.13 -3.27
CA LEU A 50 -31.03 7.92 -2.94
C LEU A 50 -30.38 7.42 -1.64
N ILE A 51 -31.18 7.16 -0.60
CA ILE A 51 -30.72 6.62 0.68
C ILE A 51 -30.04 5.25 0.49
N PHE A 52 -30.64 4.34 -0.28
CA PHE A 52 -30.07 3.02 -0.54
C PHE A 52 -28.79 3.10 -1.35
N SER A 53 -28.70 4.04 -2.31
CA SER A 53 -27.49 4.27 -3.09
C SER A 53 -26.32 4.76 -2.21
N ILE A 54 -26.60 5.67 -1.27
CA ILE A 54 -25.61 6.17 -0.31
C ILE A 54 -25.19 5.08 0.67
N ILE A 55 -26.13 4.27 1.17
CA ILE A 55 -25.81 3.12 2.04
C ILE A 55 -24.93 2.11 1.30
N SER A 56 -25.22 1.85 0.02
CA SER A 56 -24.46 0.90 -0.80
C SER A 56 -23.03 1.37 -1.02
N ILE A 57 -22.81 2.66 -1.30
CA ILE A 57 -21.46 3.22 -1.46
C ILE A 57 -20.67 3.14 -0.16
N LEU A 58 -21.32 3.37 0.99
CA LEU A 58 -20.69 3.32 2.30
C LEU A 58 -20.26 1.89 2.67
N ILE A 59 -21.13 0.90 2.41
CA ILE A 59 -20.79 -0.52 2.58
C ILE A 59 -19.60 -0.90 1.69
N LEU A 60 -19.60 -0.46 0.42
CA LEU A 60 -18.53 -0.78 -0.52
C LEU A 60 -17.18 -0.21 -0.03
N LEU A 61 -17.17 1.04 0.44
CA LEU A 61 -16.00 1.67 1.05
C LEU A 61 -15.50 0.90 2.28
N LEU A 62 -16.40 0.47 3.15
CA LEU A 62 -16.08 -0.36 4.33
C LEU A 62 -15.44 -1.69 3.93
N ILE A 63 -15.98 -2.37 2.91
CA ILE A 63 -15.42 -3.63 2.40
C ILE A 63 -14.02 -3.41 1.82
N ILE A 64 -13.82 -2.34 1.05
CA ILE A 64 -12.52 -1.98 0.48
C ILE A 64 -11.51 -1.72 1.61
N VAL A 65 -11.85 -0.87 2.58
CA VAL A 65 -10.99 -0.57 3.73
C VAL A 65 -10.68 -1.83 4.53
N TRP A 66 -11.67 -2.71 4.77
CA TRP A 66 -11.49 -3.96 5.48
C TRP A 66 -10.56 -4.93 4.73
N MET A 67 -10.72 -5.07 3.42
CA MET A 67 -9.83 -5.89 2.57
C MET A 67 -8.38 -5.38 2.60
N PHE A 68 -8.18 -4.07 2.51
CA PHE A 68 -6.84 -3.47 2.60
C PHE A 68 -6.26 -3.57 4.01
N SER A 69 -7.09 -3.42 5.05
CA SER A 69 -6.67 -3.56 6.44
C SER A 69 -6.22 -5.00 6.75
N LYS A 70 -6.97 -6.01 6.28
CA LYS A 70 -6.61 -7.42 6.45
C LYS A 70 -5.28 -7.76 5.77
N ARG A 71 -5.04 -7.25 4.56
CA ARG A 71 -3.74 -7.38 3.86
C ARG A 71 -2.59 -6.72 4.61
N LYS A 72 -2.82 -5.55 5.24
CA LYS A 72 -1.79 -4.88 6.06
C LYS A 72 -1.50 -5.64 7.34
N ILE A 73 -2.52 -6.19 8.00
CA ILE A 73 -2.36 -6.96 9.25
C ILE A 73 -1.62 -8.27 8.98
N ASP A 74 -1.94 -9.00 7.91
CA ASP A 74 -1.22 -10.24 7.57
C ASP A 74 0.26 -9.98 7.21
N ASN A 75 0.54 -8.88 6.51
CA ASN A 75 1.92 -8.45 6.23
C ASN A 75 2.65 -7.93 7.48
N GLN A 76 1.95 -7.29 8.42
CA GLN A 76 2.51 -6.82 9.67
C GLN A 76 2.76 -7.96 10.66
N LEU A 77 1.89 -8.96 10.74
CA LEU A 77 2.10 -10.13 11.61
C LEU A 77 3.27 -11.00 11.16
N LYS A 78 3.57 -11.06 9.85
CA LYS A 78 4.82 -11.65 9.33
C LYS A 78 6.05 -10.77 9.56
N ASN A 79 5.93 -9.44 9.46
CA ASN A 79 7.05 -8.50 9.65
C ASN A 79 7.36 -8.14 11.11
N ASN A 80 6.41 -8.32 12.04
CA ASN A 80 6.55 -7.85 13.42
C ASN A 80 7.33 -8.80 14.33
N PHE A 81 7.69 -10.00 13.89
CA PHE A 81 8.57 -10.87 14.69
C PHE A 81 10.06 -10.53 14.59
N ASN A 82 10.49 -9.59 13.74
CA ASN A 82 11.94 -9.34 13.55
C ASN A 82 12.35 -7.94 13.06
N LYS A 83 11.51 -6.90 13.17
CA LYS A 83 11.85 -5.59 12.57
C LYS A 83 13.13 -4.93 13.12
N ASN A 84 13.65 -5.35 14.27
CA ASN A 84 14.89 -4.80 14.85
C ASN A 84 16.09 -5.75 14.81
N ILE A 85 15.93 -6.99 14.35
CA ILE A 85 17.02 -7.97 14.37
C ILE A 85 17.54 -8.13 12.95
N HIS A 86 18.81 -7.80 12.74
CA HIS A 86 19.44 -7.90 11.42
C HIS A 86 19.36 -9.33 10.86
N PRO A 87 19.08 -9.53 9.56
CA PRO A 87 18.95 -10.85 8.93
C PRO A 87 20.11 -11.81 9.24
N TYR A 88 21.34 -11.28 9.32
CA TYR A 88 22.53 -12.03 9.74
C TYR A 88 22.36 -12.72 11.09
N VAL A 89 21.83 -12.04 12.11
CA VAL A 89 21.70 -12.58 13.47
C VAL A 89 20.74 -13.76 13.48
N ILE A 90 19.64 -13.66 12.74
CA ILE A 90 18.64 -14.73 12.58
C ILE A 90 19.28 -15.93 11.86
N ALA A 91 19.96 -15.68 10.74
CA ALA A 91 20.62 -16.72 9.96
C ALA A 91 21.71 -17.45 10.77
N LYS A 92 22.54 -16.69 11.50
CA LYS A 92 23.59 -17.23 12.36
C LYS A 92 23.04 -18.15 13.43
N ASN A 93 21.99 -17.74 14.14
CA ASN A 93 21.34 -18.58 15.15
C ASN A 93 20.81 -19.89 14.53
N LYS A 94 20.19 -19.81 13.35
CA LYS A 94 19.69 -20.99 12.63
C LYS A 94 20.83 -21.93 12.18
N ILE A 95 21.94 -21.38 11.68
CA ILE A 95 23.13 -22.17 11.32
C ILE A 95 23.74 -22.84 12.55
N GLN A 96 23.81 -22.17 13.71
CA GLN A 96 24.31 -22.77 14.94
C GLN A 96 23.46 -23.97 15.37
N LEU A 97 22.13 -23.87 15.27
CA LEU A 97 21.23 -24.99 15.53
C LEU A 97 21.41 -26.13 14.52
N LEU A 98 21.58 -25.79 13.23
CA LEU A 98 21.81 -26.76 12.17
C LEU A 98 23.14 -27.52 12.34
N LYS A 99 24.18 -26.83 12.83
CA LYS A 99 25.51 -27.40 13.10
C LYS A 99 25.51 -28.51 14.15
N LEU A 100 24.54 -28.49 15.06
CA LEU A 100 24.37 -29.56 16.05
C LEU A 100 23.85 -30.86 15.43
N LYS A 101 23.19 -30.77 14.27
CA LYS A 101 22.71 -31.96 13.53
C LYS A 101 23.89 -32.62 12.83
N LYS A 102 24.11 -33.90 13.13
CA LYS A 102 25.10 -34.75 12.45
C LYS A 102 24.36 -35.80 11.63
N PRO A 103 23.98 -35.49 10.37
CA PRO A 103 23.24 -36.43 9.54
C PRO A 103 24.09 -37.67 9.23
N LYS A 104 23.53 -38.86 9.45
CA LYS A 104 24.17 -40.16 9.18
C LYS A 104 23.51 -40.95 8.06
N SER A 105 22.28 -40.58 7.71
CA SER A 105 21.48 -41.24 6.66
C SER A 105 21.18 -40.30 5.50
N GLN A 106 20.86 -40.85 4.32
CA GLN A 106 20.44 -40.06 3.15
C GLN A 106 19.26 -39.14 3.46
N LYS A 107 18.29 -39.64 4.24
CA LYS A 107 17.11 -38.87 4.63
C LYS A 107 17.52 -37.67 5.49
N GLU A 108 18.39 -37.89 6.48
CA GLU A 108 18.90 -36.81 7.33
C GLU A 108 19.74 -35.81 6.56
N ALA A 109 20.57 -36.26 5.60
CA ALA A 109 21.35 -35.38 4.73
C ALA A 109 20.43 -34.51 3.85
N GLY A 110 19.36 -35.08 3.30
CA GLY A 110 18.35 -34.34 2.54
C GLY A 110 17.61 -33.30 3.38
N THR A 111 17.25 -33.64 4.63
CA THR A 111 16.67 -32.67 5.58
C THR A 111 17.67 -31.58 5.93
N PHE A 112 18.92 -31.93 6.21
CA PHE A 112 19.98 -30.97 6.53
C PHE A 112 20.18 -29.95 5.41
N TYR A 113 20.27 -30.41 4.15
CA TYR A 113 20.41 -29.53 3.01
C TYR A 113 19.13 -28.73 2.72
N SER A 114 17.95 -29.28 3.02
CA SER A 114 16.69 -28.52 2.94
C SER A 114 16.69 -27.36 3.93
N ASP A 115 17.13 -27.60 5.16
CA ASP A 115 17.27 -26.56 6.19
C ASP A 115 18.34 -25.54 5.80
N LEU A 116 19.51 -26.00 5.34
CA LEU A 116 20.61 -25.13 4.92
C LEU A 116 20.20 -24.19 3.78
N SER A 117 19.59 -24.74 2.72
CA SER A 117 19.10 -23.96 1.58
C SER A 117 18.02 -22.98 1.99
N PHE A 118 17.14 -23.35 2.92
CA PHE A 118 16.11 -22.45 3.42
C PHE A 118 16.73 -21.26 4.18
N ILE A 119 17.69 -21.51 5.08
CA ILE A 119 18.37 -20.46 5.86
C ILE A 119 19.06 -19.46 4.92
N VAL A 120 19.76 -19.95 3.90
CA VAL A 120 20.44 -19.11 2.92
C VAL A 120 19.44 -18.27 2.12
N LYS A 121 18.39 -18.90 1.58
CA LYS A 121 17.36 -18.19 0.79
C LYS A 121 16.61 -17.16 1.63
N GLU A 122 16.31 -17.47 2.89
CA GLU A 122 15.67 -16.54 3.82
C GLU A 122 16.58 -15.37 4.18
N PHE A 123 17.88 -15.60 4.36
CA PHE A 123 18.86 -14.54 4.59
C PHE A 123 18.90 -13.58 3.39
N ILE A 124 19.05 -14.09 2.17
CA ILE A 124 19.10 -13.27 0.95
C ILE A 124 17.80 -12.48 0.77
N GLU A 125 16.65 -13.11 1.04
CA GLU A 125 15.35 -12.46 0.90
C GLU A 125 15.17 -11.28 1.85
N ASN A 126 15.56 -11.47 3.11
CA ASN A 126 15.46 -10.40 4.10
C ASN A 126 16.53 -9.31 3.94
N GLN A 127 17.71 -9.64 3.40
CA GLN A 127 18.79 -8.69 3.20
C GLN A 127 18.58 -7.82 1.95
N PHE A 128 18.15 -8.41 0.83
CA PHE A 128 18.05 -7.72 -0.47
C PHE A 128 16.61 -7.51 -0.94
N PHE A 129 15.60 -7.93 -0.17
CA PHE A 129 14.19 -7.84 -0.53
C PHE A 129 13.85 -8.53 -1.86
N ILE A 130 14.59 -9.60 -2.20
CA ILE A 130 14.38 -10.45 -3.36
C ILE A 130 13.68 -11.72 -2.90
N LYS A 131 12.61 -12.17 -3.56
CA LYS A 131 11.83 -13.37 -3.14
C LYS A 131 12.56 -14.71 -3.37
N THR A 132 13.72 -14.90 -2.77
CA THR A 132 14.58 -16.06 -3.01
C THR A 132 14.03 -17.37 -2.46
N ILE A 133 13.13 -17.34 -1.48
CA ILE A 133 12.46 -18.56 -0.99
C ILE A 133 11.57 -19.18 -2.08
N GLU A 134 10.93 -18.35 -2.90
CA GLU A 134 10.07 -18.77 -4.02
C GLU A 134 10.88 -19.16 -5.27
N MET A 135 12.16 -18.78 -5.33
CA MET A 135 13.04 -19.04 -6.46
C MET A 135 13.70 -20.42 -6.40
N THR A 136 13.82 -21.05 -7.56
CA THR A 136 14.67 -22.22 -7.78
C THR A 136 16.15 -21.84 -7.79
N THR A 137 17.04 -22.80 -7.54
CA THR A 137 18.50 -22.55 -7.58
C THR A 137 18.96 -22.05 -8.95
N ASN A 138 18.35 -22.53 -10.03
CA ASN A 138 18.61 -22.05 -11.39
C ASN A 138 18.20 -20.59 -11.61
N GLU A 139 17.07 -20.16 -11.05
CA GLU A 139 16.64 -18.76 -11.12
C GLU A 139 17.56 -17.86 -10.30
N ILE A 140 17.99 -18.31 -9.12
CA ILE A 140 19.00 -17.58 -8.31
C ILE A 140 20.29 -17.44 -9.11
N LYS A 141 20.75 -18.50 -9.77
CA LYS A 141 21.95 -18.50 -10.62
C LYS A 141 21.85 -17.54 -11.80
N LYS A 142 20.70 -17.47 -12.47
CA LYS A 142 20.45 -16.53 -13.58
C LYS A 142 20.41 -15.08 -13.11
N ASN A 143 19.81 -14.83 -11.93
CA ASN A 143 19.64 -13.49 -11.37
C ASN A 143 20.77 -13.09 -10.41
N LYS A 144 21.89 -13.81 -10.38
CA LYS A 144 22.99 -13.56 -9.44
C LYS A 144 23.58 -12.14 -9.49
N ASN A 145 23.46 -11.46 -10.63
CA ASN A 145 23.90 -10.07 -10.79
C ASN A 145 22.99 -9.05 -10.09
N MET A 146 21.74 -9.42 -9.79
CA MET A 146 20.80 -8.59 -9.03
C MET A 146 20.99 -8.74 -7.52
N ILE A 147 21.69 -9.79 -7.09
CA ILE A 147 22.00 -10.05 -5.69
C ILE A 147 23.28 -9.29 -5.37
N GLY A 148 23.24 -8.40 -4.38
CA GLY A 148 24.31 -7.42 -4.10
C GLY A 148 25.60 -7.99 -3.48
N PHE A 149 25.95 -9.25 -3.74
CA PHE A 149 27.20 -9.86 -3.27
C PHE A 149 28.31 -9.80 -4.33
N ASN A 150 29.54 -10.08 -3.92
CA ASN A 150 30.62 -10.31 -4.87
C ASN A 150 30.33 -11.57 -5.71
N LYS A 151 30.72 -11.55 -7.00
CA LYS A 151 30.56 -12.68 -7.93
C LYS A 151 31.12 -13.99 -7.37
N ASN A 152 32.25 -13.93 -6.66
CA ASN A 152 32.86 -15.12 -6.08
C ASN A 152 31.99 -15.70 -4.95
N GLU A 153 31.48 -14.87 -4.05
CA GLU A 153 30.64 -15.29 -2.92
C GLU A 153 29.34 -15.92 -3.40
N ILE A 154 28.62 -15.26 -4.31
CA ILE A 154 27.34 -15.81 -4.81
C ILE A 154 27.55 -17.10 -5.61
N ASN A 155 28.67 -17.26 -6.32
CA ASN A 155 28.98 -18.50 -7.01
C ASN A 155 29.23 -19.65 -6.01
N GLU A 156 29.91 -19.42 -4.90
CA GLU A 156 30.11 -20.44 -3.87
C GLU A 156 28.79 -20.87 -3.21
N ILE A 157 27.90 -19.92 -2.93
CA ILE A 157 26.56 -20.21 -2.43
C ILE A 157 25.75 -21.03 -3.43
N ILE A 158 25.77 -20.65 -4.71
CA ILE A 158 25.07 -21.39 -5.76
C ILE A 158 25.57 -22.84 -5.83
N LYS A 159 26.88 -23.08 -5.72
CA LYS A 159 27.44 -24.44 -5.68
C LYS A 159 26.90 -25.25 -4.49
N VAL A 160 26.77 -24.64 -3.31
CA VAL A 160 26.16 -25.28 -2.14
C VAL A 160 24.68 -25.60 -2.39
N LEU A 161 23.91 -24.66 -2.94
CA LEU A 161 22.50 -24.87 -3.28
C LEU A 161 22.29 -25.96 -4.35
N GLU A 162 23.17 -26.04 -5.35
CA GLU A 162 23.15 -27.10 -6.36
C GLU A 162 23.41 -28.48 -5.73
N ARG A 163 24.37 -28.59 -4.81
CA ARG A 163 24.60 -29.82 -4.03
C ARG A 163 23.40 -30.19 -3.17
N ALA A 164 22.79 -29.20 -2.52
CA ALA A 164 21.59 -29.40 -1.72
C ALA A 164 20.43 -29.97 -2.55
N ASP A 165 20.21 -29.44 -3.75
CA ASP A 165 19.19 -29.93 -4.68
C ASP A 165 19.49 -31.37 -5.14
N LEU A 166 20.75 -31.70 -5.43
CA LEU A 166 21.16 -33.07 -5.78
C LEU A 166 20.88 -34.07 -4.64
N THR A 167 21.20 -33.72 -3.39
CA THR A 167 20.94 -34.61 -2.25
C THR A 167 19.44 -34.73 -1.96
N LYS A 168 18.67 -33.65 -2.07
CA LYS A 168 17.24 -33.62 -1.79
C LYS A 168 16.41 -34.36 -2.84
N PHE A 169 16.69 -34.13 -4.12
CA PHE A 169 15.85 -34.59 -5.22
C PHE A 169 16.45 -35.78 -5.97
N ALA A 170 17.77 -35.81 -6.18
CA ALA A 170 18.45 -36.90 -6.88
C ALA A 170 18.98 -38.00 -5.94
N LYS A 171 18.72 -37.88 -4.63
CA LYS A 171 19.14 -38.84 -3.58
C LYS A 171 20.65 -39.15 -3.59
N VAL A 172 21.47 -38.18 -4.03
CA VAL A 172 22.92 -38.29 -4.00
C VAL A 172 23.40 -38.10 -2.56
N PHE A 173 24.05 -39.12 -2.00
CA PHE A 173 24.64 -39.00 -0.67
C PHE A 173 25.91 -38.15 -0.74
N PRO A 174 26.04 -37.09 0.09
CA PRO A 174 27.22 -36.25 0.08
C PRO A 174 28.47 -37.06 0.50
N LEU A 175 29.62 -36.70 -0.09
CA LEU A 175 30.91 -37.26 0.29
C LEU A 175 31.22 -36.98 1.77
N GLU A 176 32.10 -37.79 2.34
CA GLU A 176 32.55 -37.62 3.71
C GLU A 176 33.11 -36.19 3.91
N ASN A 177 32.64 -35.50 4.96
CA ASN A 177 32.94 -34.10 5.28
C ASN A 177 32.34 -33.01 4.34
N GLN A 178 31.68 -33.35 3.23
CA GLN A 178 31.11 -32.34 2.32
C GLN A 178 30.06 -31.46 3.01
N LEU A 179 29.17 -32.06 3.81
CA LEU A 179 28.16 -31.34 4.59
C LEU A 179 28.77 -30.30 5.54
N LYS A 180 29.89 -30.67 6.19
CA LYS A 180 30.61 -29.78 7.10
C LYS A 180 31.29 -28.66 6.34
N SER A 181 31.89 -28.98 5.19
CA SER A 181 32.49 -27.98 4.30
C SER A 181 31.46 -26.98 3.80
N ASP A 182 30.30 -27.46 3.35
CA ASP A 182 29.22 -26.61 2.84
C ASP A 182 28.64 -25.72 3.93
N LEU A 183 28.46 -26.26 5.14
CA LEU A 183 28.06 -25.45 6.29
C LEU A 183 29.08 -24.36 6.60
N ASN A 184 30.39 -24.67 6.56
CA ASN A 184 31.43 -23.68 6.79
C ASN A 184 31.43 -22.59 5.72
N VAL A 185 31.28 -22.95 4.43
CA VAL A 185 31.18 -21.96 3.33
C VAL A 185 30.03 -20.99 3.57
N ILE A 186 28.85 -21.49 3.98
CA ILE A 186 27.72 -20.63 4.32
C ILE A 186 27.98 -19.80 5.57
N GLN A 187 28.64 -20.37 6.58
CA GLN A 187 28.97 -19.65 7.80
C GLN A 187 29.95 -18.49 7.53
N ASP A 188 31.02 -18.74 6.79
CA ASP A 188 32.02 -17.74 6.40
C ASP A 188 31.37 -16.63 5.55
N PHE A 189 30.50 -17.02 4.62
CA PHE A 189 29.72 -16.08 3.83
C PHE A 189 28.84 -15.17 4.72
N LEU A 190 28.10 -15.73 5.68
CA LEU A 190 27.30 -14.93 6.60
C LEU A 190 28.19 -14.01 7.46
N ASP A 191 29.33 -14.51 7.94
CA ASP A 191 30.26 -13.74 8.78
C ASP A 191 30.90 -12.57 8.02
N ASN A 192 31.13 -12.68 6.70
CA ASN A 192 31.54 -11.55 5.86
C ASN A 192 30.47 -10.43 5.84
N GLN A 193 29.19 -10.81 5.80
CA GLN A 193 28.06 -9.87 5.78
C GLN A 193 27.79 -9.23 7.15
N LYS A 194 28.50 -9.66 8.21
CA LYS A 194 28.50 -8.96 9.51
C LYS A 194 29.17 -7.59 9.43
N ILE A 195 30.08 -7.38 8.47
CA ILE A 195 30.86 -6.14 8.37
C ILE A 195 30.00 -4.97 7.85
N ASP A 196 28.96 -5.28 7.09
CA ASP A 196 28.01 -4.30 6.51
C ASP A 196 26.86 -3.92 7.46
N LEU A 197 27.02 -4.20 8.76
CA LEU A 197 26.03 -4.13 9.83
C LEU A 197 26.35 -2.97 10.79
#